data_AF-A0A2D7RCP5-F1
#
_entry.id   AF-A0A2D7RCP5-F1
#
_cell.length_a   1.000
_cell.length_b   1.000
_cell.length_c   1.000
_cell.angle_alpha   90.00
_cell.angle_beta   90.00
_cell.angle_gamma   90.00
#
_symmetry.space_group_name_H-M   'P 1'
#
loop_
_entity.id
_entity.type
_entity.pdbx_description
1 polymer ?
#
loop_
_entity_poly.entity_id
_entity_poly.type
_entity_poly.pdbx_seq_one_letter_code
_entity_poly.pdbx_strand_id
1 'polypeptide(L)' 'MPHAKPGLYANIHHKRQRIKAGSGEKMRSPGAKGAPTAKAFTKAAKTAKKPAKKKTRRT' A
#
# COMPACT_ATOMS: atom_id res chain seq x y z
N MET A 1 11.26 -6.84 -24.84
CA MET A 1 11.56 -7.24 -23.43
C MET A 1 10.33 -7.00 -22.57
N PRO A 2 9.84 -7.98 -21.79
CA PRO A 2 8.69 -7.79 -20.92
C PRO A 2 9.03 -6.84 -19.77
N HIS A 3 8.20 -5.81 -19.56
CA HIS A 3 8.38 -4.85 -18.49
C HIS A 3 7.94 -5.48 -17.16
N ALA A 4 8.77 -5.35 -16.12
CA ALA A 4 8.41 -5.84 -14.79
C ALA A 4 7.18 -5.09 -14.27
N LYS A 5 6.16 -5.83 -13.82
CA LYS A 5 4.95 -5.23 -13.24
C LYS A 5 5.31 -4.50 -11.93
N PRO A 6 4.77 -3.30 -11.68
CA PRO A 6 5.05 -2.59 -10.44
C PRO A 6 4.63 -3.37 -9.20
N GLY A 7 5.40 -3.25 -8.13
CA GLY A 7 5.14 -3.92 -6.85
C GLY A 7 3.88 -3.41 -6.13
N LEU A 8 3.47 -4.12 -5.07
CA LEU A 8 2.24 -3.83 -4.32
C LEU A 8 2.15 -2.38 -3.83
N TYR A 9 3.21 -1.88 -3.17
CA TYR A 9 3.21 -0.52 -2.63
C TYR A 9 3.21 0.56 -3.72
N ALA A 10 3.86 0.32 -4.85
CA ALA A 10 3.81 1.23 -6.00
C ALA A 10 2.37 1.35 -6.54
N ASN A 11 1.67 0.22 -6.68
CA ASN A 11 0.27 0.21 -7.10
C ASN A 11 -0.65 0.93 -6.10
N ILE A 12 -0.45 0.73 -4.79
CA ILE A 12 -1.20 1.45 -3.75
C ILE A 12 -0.92 2.95 -3.82
N HIS A 13 0.34 3.36 -4.02
CA HIS A 13 0.71 4.77 -4.18
C HIS A 13 0.04 5.39 -5.40
N HIS A 14 0.13 4.75 -6.57
CA HIS A 14 -0.49 5.24 -7.80
C HIS A 14 -2.00 5.41 -7.64
N LYS A 15 -2.66 4.43 -7.01
CA LYS A 15 -4.11 4.55 -6.73
C LYS A 15 -4.42 5.72 -5.81
N ARG A 16 -3.64 5.92 -4.74
CA ARG A 16 -3.81 7.09 -3.86
C ARG A 16 -3.66 8.42 -4.62
N GLN A 17 -2.71 8.49 -5.56
CA GLN A 17 -2.54 9.69 -6.38
C GLN A 17 -3.73 9.93 -7.31
N ARG A 18 -4.29 8.90 -7.93
CA ARG A 18 -5.53 9.04 -8.75
C ARG A 18 -6.72 9.52 -7.92
N ILE A 19 -6.90 8.95 -6.73
CA ILE A 19 -7.95 9.37 -5.79
C ILE A 19 -7.75 10.83 -5.40
N LYS A 20 -6.51 11.22 -5.09
CA LYS A 20 -6.16 12.62 -4.77
C LYS A 20 -6.41 13.56 -5.95
N ALA A 21 -6.20 13.11 -7.17
CA ALA A 21 -6.47 13.87 -8.39
C ALA A 21 -7.97 13.95 -8.74
N GLY A 22 -8.85 13.34 -7.95
CA GLY A 22 -10.30 13.43 -8.15
C GLY A 22 -10.89 12.33 -9.04
N SER A 23 -10.27 11.15 -9.16
CA SER A 23 -10.78 10.08 -10.04
C SER A 23 -12.10 9.43 -9.59
N GLY A 24 -12.68 9.83 -8.45
CA GLY A 24 -13.89 9.21 -7.88
C GLY A 24 -13.71 7.79 -7.35
N GLU A 25 -12.53 7.18 -7.51
CA GLU A 25 -12.21 5.88 -6.93
C GLU A 25 -12.11 5.94 -5.39
N LYS A 26 -12.35 4.80 -4.73
CA LYS A 26 -12.07 4.63 -3.30
C LYS A 26 -11.06 3.51 -3.06
N MET A 27 -10.28 3.64 -1.98
CA MET A 27 -9.47 2.52 -1.49
C MET A 27 -10.42 1.40 -1.02
N ARG A 28 -10.10 0.16 -1.37
CA ARG A 28 -10.88 -0.98 -0.88
C ARG A 28 -10.65 -1.13 0.62
N SER A 29 -11.71 -1.37 1.37
CA SER A 29 -11.62 -1.67 2.80
C SER A 29 -10.79 -2.94 3.02
N PRO A 30 -10.03 -3.02 4.12
CA PRO A 30 -9.37 -4.27 4.51
C PRO A 30 -10.37 -5.42 4.55
N GLY A 31 -10.01 -6.57 3.96
CA GLY A 31 -10.87 -7.77 3.92
C GLY A 31 -11.96 -7.79 2.84
N ALA A 32 -12.23 -6.67 2.15
CA ALA A 32 -13.18 -6.66 1.05
C ALA A 32 -12.68 -7.49 -0.15
N LYS A 33 -13.61 -8.03 -0.95
CA LYS A 33 -13.28 -8.78 -2.18
C LYS A 33 -12.38 -7.94 -3.09
N GLY A 34 -11.17 -8.45 -3.37
CA GLY A 34 -10.15 -7.77 -4.18
C GLY A 34 -9.28 -6.75 -3.45
N ALA A 35 -9.42 -6.58 -2.12
CA ALA A 35 -8.43 -5.84 -1.34
C ALA A 35 -7.10 -6.63 -1.27
N PRO A 36 -5.95 -5.95 -1.13
CA PRO A 36 -4.69 -6.63 -0.86
C PRO A 36 -4.80 -7.48 0.41
N THR A 37 -4.33 -8.73 0.33
CA THR A 37 -4.36 -9.67 1.46
C THR A 37 -3.15 -9.48 2.37
N ALA A 38 -3.24 -9.95 3.62
CA ALA A 38 -2.10 -9.96 4.53
C ALA A 38 -0.87 -10.67 3.92
N LYS A 39 -1.08 -11.79 3.22
CA LYS A 39 -0.04 -12.52 2.48
C LYS A 39 0.62 -11.68 1.38
N ALA A 40 -0.13 -10.76 0.74
CA ALA A 40 0.44 -9.86 -0.26
C ALA A 40 1.37 -8.82 0.41
N PHE A 41 0.99 -8.29 1.57
CA PHE A 41 1.82 -7.38 2.34
C PHE A 41 3.09 -8.04 2.88
N THR A 42 3.02 -9.28 3.36
CA THR A 42 4.22 -10.01 3.80
C THR A 42 5.20 -10.24 2.67
N LYS A 43 4.73 -10.64 1.47
CA LYS A 43 5.58 -10.79 0.27
C LYS A 43 6.21 -9.47 -0.17
N ALA A 44 5.49 -8.35 -0.02
CA ALA A 44 5.96 -7.02 -0.40
C ALA A 44 6.79 -6.31 0.68
N ALA A 45 7.05 -6.95 1.83
CA ALA A 45 7.69 -6.33 2.99
C ALA A 45 9.04 -5.68 2.67
N LYS A 46 9.81 -6.23 1.71
CA LYS A 46 11.09 -5.66 1.25
C LYS A 46 10.97 -4.23 0.70
N THR A 47 9.79 -3.87 0.19
CA THR A 47 9.49 -2.56 -0.38
C THR A 47 8.68 -1.66 0.56
N ALA A 48 8.35 -2.15 1.76
CA ALA A 48 7.59 -1.40 2.74
C ALA A 48 8.45 -0.29 3.37
N LYS A 49 7.84 0.86 3.65
CA LYS A 49 8.47 1.91 4.44
C LYS A 49 8.65 1.42 5.89
N LYS A 50 9.85 1.55 6.44
CA LYS A 50 10.13 1.20 7.84
C LYS A 50 9.25 2.03 8.79
N PRO A 51 8.65 1.41 9.84
CA PRO A 51 7.89 2.17 10.82
C PRO A 51 8.80 3.17 11.52
N ALA A 52 8.29 4.39 11.75
CA ALA A 52 8.99 5.35 12.58
C ALA A 52 9.09 4.77 14.00
N LYS A 53 10.29 4.83 14.60
CA LYS A 53 10.49 4.39 15.99
C LYS A 53 9.57 5.22 16.87
N LYS A 54 8.61 4.59 17.54
CA LYS A 54 7.75 5.29 18.52
C LYS A 54 8.67 5.80 19.63
N LYS A 55 8.77 7.13 19.80
CA LYS A 55 9.32 7.69 21.03
C LYS A 55 8.35 7.29 22.13
N THR A 56 8.75 6.38 23.02
CA THR A 56 7.97 6.09 24.21
C THR A 56 7.92 7.39 25.02
N ARG A 57 6.75 8.04 25.07
CA ARG A 57 6.50 9.03 26.12
C ARG A 57 6.44 8.20 27.40
N ARG A 58 7.53 8.21 28.17
CA ARG A 58 7.47 7.88 29.59
C ARG A 58 6.67 9.00 30.24
N THR A 59 5.46 8.70 30.67
CA THR A 59 4.66 9.49 31.58
C THR A 59 4.20 8.53 32.65
#